data_AF-A0A353B2D7-F1
#
_entry.id   AF-A0A353B2D7-F1
#
_cell.length_a   1.000
_cell.length_b   1.000
_cell.length_c   1.000
_cell.angle_alpha   90.00
_cell.angle_beta   90.00
_cell.angle_gamma   90.00
#
_symmetry.space_group_name_H-M   'P 1'
#
loop_
_entity.id
_entity.type
_entity.pdbx_description
1 polymer ?
#
loop_
_entity_poly.entity_id
_entity_poly.type
_entity_poly.pdbx_seq_one_letter_code
_entity_poly.pdbx_strand_id
1 'polypeptide(L)'
;MSLSNTPRHIFFQTRKNIEAWLTLISHSEKCRLPRGTAAASLLDSRLENHRKRARSKAVQSEHADERWLREIEATLLAYRRMIDATVDQLSDEALWQRPGDEFNSVAVLLRHLGGNLKSRWSDFMTTDGEKPNRNREKEFEDWEGNRQSLLEYFDEGWAELTSAVKSLDSGNIERTISIRGEPHSIAQALLRSLTHITYHTGQITMAARMVHNGPWKWLTIAPGNSAEFNSQNWGEASSRAVFAQKTKSDKPDK
;
A
#
# COMPACT_ATOMS: atom_id res chain seq x y z
N MET A 1 34.27 -8.98 10.70
CA MET A 1 33.77 -9.53 9.41
C MET A 1 32.85 -8.48 8.80
N SER A 2 33.33 -7.81 7.76
CA SER A 2 32.61 -6.76 7.04
C SER A 2 31.69 -7.41 6.02
N LEU A 3 30.37 -7.18 6.14
CA LEU A 3 29.40 -7.49 5.11
C LEU A 3 28.96 -6.18 4.47
N SER A 4 29.52 -5.90 3.30
CA SER A 4 29.00 -4.88 2.39
C SER A 4 28.77 -5.52 1.03
N ASN A 5 27.78 -4.98 0.32
CA ASN A 5 27.41 -5.16 -1.08
C ASN A 5 26.40 -6.27 -1.44
N THR A 6 25.18 -5.81 -1.75
CA THR A 6 24.45 -6.08 -3.02
C THR A 6 23.21 -5.14 -3.11
N PRO A 7 22.61 -4.89 -4.30
CA PRO A 7 23.00 -3.84 -5.23
C PRO A 7 21.90 -2.78 -5.44
N ARG A 8 22.17 -1.52 -5.10
CA ARG A 8 21.32 -0.33 -5.39
C ARG A 8 21.33 0.11 -6.87
N HIS A 9 21.90 -0.68 -7.79
CA HIS A 9 22.30 -0.18 -9.10
C HIS A 9 21.24 -0.20 -10.20
N ILE A 10 20.17 -1.00 -10.11
CA ILE A 10 19.34 -1.26 -11.31
C ILE A 10 18.32 -0.13 -11.59
N PHE A 11 17.80 0.55 -10.57
CA PHE A 11 16.79 1.62 -10.78
C PHE A 11 17.37 3.03 -11.00
N PHE A 12 18.60 3.30 -10.55
CA PHE A 12 19.26 4.60 -10.78
C PHE A 12 19.84 4.77 -12.21
N GLN A 13 19.92 3.67 -12.98
CA GLN A 13 20.56 3.68 -14.29
C GLN A 13 19.70 4.38 -15.37
N THR A 14 18.38 4.43 -15.23
CA THR A 14 17.48 4.92 -16.29
C THR A 14 17.50 6.44 -16.46
N ARG A 15 17.59 7.23 -15.38
CA ARG A 15 17.72 8.71 -15.46
C ARG A 15 19.14 9.19 -15.71
N LYS A 16 20.18 8.55 -15.13
CA LYS A 16 21.58 8.84 -15.47
C LYS A 16 21.87 8.61 -16.96
N ASN A 17 21.20 7.63 -17.57
CA ASN A 17 21.28 7.42 -19.01
C ASN A 17 20.60 8.53 -19.83
N ILE A 18 19.53 9.18 -19.34
CA ILE A 18 18.88 10.29 -20.04
C ILE A 18 19.74 11.57 -19.98
N GLU A 19 20.28 11.91 -18.80
CA GLU A 19 21.20 13.04 -18.61
C GLU A 19 22.50 12.87 -19.40
N ALA A 20 23.09 11.66 -19.41
CA ALA A 20 24.25 11.34 -20.22
C ALA A 20 23.95 11.43 -21.73
N TRP A 21 22.73 11.05 -22.16
CA TRP A 21 22.27 11.22 -23.54
C TRP A 21 22.07 12.68 -23.92
N LEU A 22 21.50 13.52 -23.05
CA LEU A 22 21.34 14.96 -23.31
C LEU A 22 22.71 15.67 -23.37
N THR A 23 23.66 15.24 -22.54
CA THR A 23 25.05 15.76 -22.56
C THR A 23 25.78 15.39 -23.86
N LEU A 24 25.60 14.17 -24.37
CA LEU A 24 26.10 13.71 -25.67
C LEU A 24 25.46 14.46 -26.85
N ILE A 25 24.17 14.79 -26.75
CA ILE A 25 23.48 15.62 -27.75
C ILE A 25 24.05 17.05 -27.73
N SER A 26 24.33 17.66 -26.57
CA SER A 26 24.97 18.98 -26.51
C SER A 26 26.40 18.99 -27.06
N HIS A 27 27.16 17.90 -26.89
CA HIS A 27 28.49 17.75 -27.50
C HIS A 27 28.41 17.58 -29.03
N SER A 28 27.32 17.03 -29.55
CA SER A 28 27.09 16.89 -30.99
C SER A 28 26.75 18.22 -31.69
N GLU A 29 26.34 19.26 -30.96
CA GLU A 29 26.07 20.58 -31.54
C GLU A 29 27.32 21.28 -32.09
N LYS A 30 28.53 20.80 -31.72
CA LYS A 30 29.81 21.25 -32.30
C LYS A 30 30.13 20.61 -33.67
N CYS A 31 29.37 19.59 -34.10
CA CYS A 31 29.43 19.00 -35.43
C CYS A 31 28.08 19.20 -36.16
N ARG A 32 27.74 20.44 -36.53
CA ARG A 32 26.55 20.68 -37.35
C ARG A 32 26.80 20.23 -38.78
N LEU A 33 26.15 19.13 -39.18
CA LEU A 33 25.99 18.77 -40.59
C LEU A 33 25.27 19.93 -41.32
N PRO A 34 25.62 20.23 -42.59
CA PRO A 34 24.95 21.28 -43.34
C PRO A 34 23.44 21.01 -43.41
N ARG A 35 22.63 22.04 -43.10
CA ARG A 35 21.16 21.97 -43.20
C ARG A 35 20.76 21.59 -44.62
N GLY A 36 19.81 20.68 -44.77
CA GLY A 36 19.32 20.20 -46.07
C GLY A 36 20.07 19.00 -46.66
N THR A 37 21.09 18.47 -45.97
CA THR A 37 21.73 17.21 -46.39
C THR A 37 20.90 16.00 -45.97
N ALA A 38 20.93 14.92 -46.77
CA ALA A 38 20.25 13.67 -46.44
C ALA A 38 20.69 13.10 -45.07
N ALA A 39 21.97 13.30 -44.71
CA ALA A 39 22.51 12.89 -43.41
C ALA A 39 21.89 13.67 -42.24
N ALA A 40 21.70 14.99 -42.38
CA ALA A 40 21.02 15.81 -41.37
C ALA A 40 19.54 15.39 -41.22
N SER A 41 18.83 15.15 -42.33
CA SER A 41 17.44 14.68 -42.31
C SER A 41 17.27 13.31 -41.64
N LEU A 42 18.22 12.39 -41.85
CA LEU A 42 18.23 11.06 -41.22
C LEU A 42 18.50 11.16 -39.71
N LEU A 43 19.40 12.05 -39.29
CA LEU A 43 19.70 12.29 -37.88
C LEU A 43 18.49 12.88 -37.16
N ASP A 44 17.84 13.90 -37.73
CA ASP A 44 16.62 14.52 -37.18
C ASP A 44 15.48 13.48 -37.06
N SER A 45 15.29 12.64 -38.07
CA SER A 45 14.30 11.56 -38.05
C SER A 45 14.59 10.52 -36.97
N ARG A 46 15.87 10.18 -36.75
CA ARG A 46 16.28 9.28 -35.65
C ARG A 46 16.02 9.92 -34.28
N LEU A 47 16.39 11.19 -34.10
CA LEU A 47 16.17 11.92 -32.85
C LEU A 47 14.67 12.02 -32.52
N GLU A 48 13.83 12.32 -33.50
CA GLU A 48 12.37 12.36 -33.34
C GLU A 48 11.80 10.99 -32.96
N ASN A 49 12.26 9.91 -33.61
CA ASN A 49 11.85 8.55 -33.25
C ASN A 49 12.30 8.17 -31.82
N HIS A 50 13.50 8.57 -31.41
CA HIS A 50 13.97 8.38 -30.03
C HIS A 50 13.10 9.15 -29.03
N ARG A 51 12.76 10.41 -29.32
CA ARG A 51 11.85 11.22 -28.48
C ARG A 51 10.47 10.59 -28.35
N LYS A 52 9.87 10.14 -29.46
CA LYS A 52 8.58 9.42 -29.45
C LYS A 52 8.63 8.16 -28.60
N ARG A 53 9.69 7.35 -28.74
CA ARG A 53 9.88 6.14 -27.91
C ARG A 53 10.06 6.47 -26.43
N ALA A 54 10.84 7.49 -26.10
CA ALA A 54 11.03 7.93 -24.72
C ALA A 54 9.71 8.41 -24.09
N ARG A 55 8.92 9.22 -24.83
CA ARG A 55 7.60 9.68 -24.39
C ARG A 55 6.63 8.52 -24.18
N SER A 56 6.58 7.57 -25.12
CA SER A 56 5.77 6.36 -25.01
C SER A 56 6.14 5.55 -23.76
N LYS A 57 7.45 5.35 -23.48
CA LYS A 57 7.91 4.67 -22.27
C LYS A 57 7.52 5.41 -20.98
N ALA A 58 7.61 6.73 -20.95
CA ALA A 58 7.22 7.52 -19.77
C ALA A 58 5.72 7.38 -19.46
N VAL A 59 4.87 7.48 -20.49
CA VAL A 59 3.41 7.28 -20.37
C VAL A 59 3.07 5.86 -19.87
N GLN A 60 3.78 4.83 -20.37
CA GLN A 60 3.59 3.46 -19.89
C GLN A 60 3.99 3.28 -18.43
N SER A 61 5.05 3.97 -17.97
CA SER A 61 5.47 3.96 -16.56
C SER A 61 4.42 4.62 -15.67
N GLU A 62 3.94 5.80 -16.04
CA GLU A 62 2.89 6.52 -15.31
C GLU A 62 1.61 5.68 -15.15
N HIS A 63 1.17 5.02 -16.23
CA HIS A 63 0.05 4.08 -16.16
C HIS A 63 0.32 2.82 -15.34
N ALA A 64 1.58 2.44 -15.12
CA ALA A 64 1.94 1.35 -14.25
C ALA A 64 1.88 1.78 -12.78
N ASP A 65 2.40 2.97 -12.46
CA ASP A 65 2.39 3.53 -11.09
C ASP A 65 0.98 3.79 -10.59
N GLU A 66 0.14 4.43 -11.42
CA GLU A 66 -1.28 4.64 -11.11
C GLU A 66 -2.03 3.33 -10.88
N ARG A 67 -1.72 2.30 -11.68
CA ARG A 67 -2.34 0.98 -11.53
C ARG A 67 -1.91 0.32 -10.24
N TRP A 68 -0.62 0.37 -9.91
CA TRP A 68 -0.09 -0.18 -8.67
C TRP A 68 -0.70 0.51 -7.44
N LEU A 69 -0.77 1.85 -7.44
CA LEU A 69 -1.40 2.62 -6.37
C LEU A 69 -2.87 2.23 -6.17
N ARG A 70 -3.65 2.09 -7.26
CA ARG A 70 -5.05 1.63 -7.18
C ARG A 70 -5.17 0.24 -6.56
N GLU A 71 -4.29 -0.69 -6.90
CA GLU A 71 -4.32 -2.04 -6.32
C GLU A 71 -3.90 -2.05 -4.83
N ILE A 72 -2.94 -1.21 -4.44
CA ILE A 72 -2.58 -1.02 -3.03
C ILE A 72 -3.77 -0.47 -2.24
N GLU A 73 -4.43 0.58 -2.72
CA GLU A 73 -5.62 1.15 -2.07
C GLU A 73 -6.73 0.11 -1.96
N ALA A 74 -7.05 -0.61 -3.04
CA ALA A 74 -8.07 -1.66 -3.03
C ALA A 74 -7.75 -2.78 -2.03
N THR A 75 -6.48 -3.15 -1.89
CA THR A 75 -6.03 -4.17 -0.95
C THR A 75 -6.11 -3.68 0.50
N LEU A 76 -5.69 -2.44 0.78
CA LEU A 76 -5.84 -1.82 2.10
C LEU A 76 -7.30 -1.78 2.52
N LEU A 77 -8.20 -1.35 1.62
CA LEU A 77 -9.64 -1.34 1.87
C LEU A 77 -10.19 -2.75 2.14
N ALA A 78 -9.66 -3.79 1.50
CA ALA A 78 -10.07 -5.17 1.77
C ALA A 78 -9.72 -5.61 3.19
N TYR A 79 -8.48 -5.35 3.64
CA TYR A 79 -8.07 -5.67 5.01
C TYR A 79 -8.79 -4.82 6.05
N ARG A 80 -9.07 -3.55 5.74
CA ARG A 80 -9.90 -2.70 6.59
C ARG A 80 -11.26 -3.34 6.86
N ARG A 81 -11.97 -3.74 5.80
CA ARG A 81 -13.27 -4.43 5.92
C ARG A 81 -13.18 -5.72 6.73
N MET A 82 -12.08 -6.48 6.60
CA MET A 82 -11.89 -7.70 7.40
C MET A 82 -11.75 -7.38 8.88
N ILE A 83 -10.99 -6.33 9.24
CA ILE A 83 -10.85 -5.88 10.62
C ILE A 83 -12.22 -5.43 11.16
N ASP A 84 -12.90 -4.54 10.45
CA ASP A 84 -14.22 -4.03 10.87
C ASP A 84 -15.22 -5.17 11.08
N ALA A 85 -15.36 -6.08 10.10
CA ALA A 85 -16.24 -7.24 10.19
C ALA A 85 -15.84 -8.24 11.29
N THR A 86 -14.58 -8.25 11.72
CA THR A 86 -14.14 -9.04 12.88
C THR A 86 -14.60 -8.38 14.17
N VAL A 87 -14.37 -7.07 14.29
CA VAL A 87 -14.69 -6.29 15.50
C VAL A 87 -16.20 -6.21 15.75
N ASP A 88 -16.99 -6.12 14.68
CA ASP A 88 -18.47 -6.09 14.73
C ASP A 88 -19.07 -7.36 15.32
N GLN A 89 -18.35 -8.49 15.28
CA GLN A 89 -18.83 -9.76 15.84
C GLN A 89 -18.61 -9.88 17.35
N LEU A 90 -17.80 -9.01 17.95
CA LEU A 90 -17.41 -9.11 19.36
C LEU A 90 -18.34 -8.32 20.29
N SER A 91 -18.57 -8.83 21.50
CA SER A 91 -19.05 -8.01 22.60
C SER A 91 -17.93 -7.08 23.11
N ASP A 92 -18.28 -6.13 23.98
CA ASP A 92 -17.26 -5.30 24.62
C ASP A 92 -16.30 -6.15 25.45
N GLU A 93 -16.82 -7.11 26.23
CA GLU A 93 -15.98 -8.01 27.05
C GLU A 93 -14.99 -8.80 26.19
N ALA A 94 -15.46 -9.35 25.07
CA ALA A 94 -14.63 -10.12 24.15
C ALA A 94 -13.57 -9.25 23.44
N LEU A 95 -13.87 -7.97 23.16
CA LEU A 95 -12.92 -7.03 22.56
C LEU A 95 -11.69 -6.80 23.45
N TRP A 96 -11.90 -6.74 24.77
CA TRP A 96 -10.86 -6.51 25.79
C TRP A 96 -10.17 -7.79 26.25
N GLN A 97 -10.81 -8.95 26.07
CA GLN A 97 -10.30 -10.23 26.55
C GLN A 97 -9.03 -10.66 25.80
N ARG A 98 -8.03 -11.13 26.54
CA ARG A 98 -6.85 -11.81 26.01
C ARG A 98 -7.14 -13.31 25.86
N PRO A 99 -6.81 -13.95 24.72
CA PRO A 99 -6.94 -15.40 24.56
C PRO A 99 -6.05 -16.22 25.51
N GLY A 100 -4.99 -15.62 26.04
CA GLY A 100 -4.06 -16.20 27.02
C GLY A 100 -3.00 -15.16 27.43
N ASP A 101 -2.16 -15.51 28.42
CA ASP A 101 -1.25 -14.55 29.07
C ASP A 101 -0.25 -13.89 28.12
N GLU A 102 0.25 -14.63 27.13
CA GLU A 102 1.23 -14.16 26.14
C GLU A 102 0.57 -13.57 24.87
N PHE A 103 -0.74 -13.32 24.90
CA PHE A 103 -1.49 -12.80 23.76
C PHE A 103 -2.05 -11.40 24.02
N ASN A 104 -2.03 -10.57 23.00
CA ASN A 104 -2.73 -9.29 23.00
C ASN A 104 -4.23 -9.50 22.76
N SER A 105 -5.05 -8.66 23.39
CA SER A 105 -6.47 -8.56 23.06
C SER A 105 -6.66 -7.87 21.71
N VAL A 106 -7.86 -8.01 21.12
CA VAL A 106 -8.20 -7.29 19.88
C VAL A 106 -8.08 -5.79 20.07
N ALA A 107 -8.50 -5.28 21.22
CA ALA A 107 -8.36 -3.89 21.57
C ALA A 107 -6.92 -3.35 21.52
N VAL A 108 -5.98 -4.08 22.13
CA VAL A 108 -4.56 -3.72 22.11
C VAL A 108 -4.00 -3.71 20.69
N LEU A 109 -4.40 -4.69 19.86
CA LEU A 109 -3.97 -4.74 18.46
C LEU A 109 -4.52 -3.58 17.62
N LEU A 110 -5.77 -3.15 17.85
CA LEU A 110 -6.34 -1.97 17.20
C LEU A 110 -5.62 -0.69 17.62
N ARG A 111 -5.34 -0.52 18.92
CA ARG A 111 -4.53 0.60 19.45
C ARG A 111 -3.16 0.64 18.78
N HIS A 112 -2.48 -0.50 18.71
CA HIS A 112 -1.17 -0.59 18.06
C HIS A 112 -1.22 -0.20 16.58
N LEU A 113 -2.18 -0.73 15.82
CA LEU A 113 -2.34 -0.35 14.42
C LEU A 113 -2.62 1.14 14.26
N GLY A 114 -3.55 1.70 15.03
CA GLY A 114 -3.88 3.13 14.99
C GLY A 114 -2.65 4.01 15.22
N GLY A 115 -1.92 3.76 16.32
CA GLY A 115 -0.71 4.52 16.66
C GLY A 115 0.42 4.37 15.63
N ASN A 116 0.60 3.15 15.11
CA ASN A 116 1.57 2.90 14.04
C ASN A 116 1.23 3.70 12.78
N LEU A 117 0.00 3.58 12.28
CA LEU A 117 -0.39 4.21 11.02
C LEU A 117 -0.36 5.73 11.13
N LYS A 118 -0.88 6.29 12.24
CA LYS A 118 -0.80 7.72 12.53
C LYS A 118 0.65 8.22 12.46
N SER A 119 1.56 7.56 13.18
CA SER A 119 2.97 7.96 13.16
C SER A 119 3.61 7.85 11.79
N ARG A 120 3.33 6.76 11.05
CA ARG A 120 4.02 6.49 9.79
C ARG A 120 3.59 7.40 8.66
N TRP A 121 2.35 7.87 8.69
CA TRP A 121 1.72 8.48 7.52
C TRP A 121 1.35 9.95 7.68
N SER A 122 1.20 10.49 8.90
CA SER A 122 1.09 11.94 9.09
C SER A 122 2.35 12.63 8.54
N ASP A 123 2.20 13.65 7.70
CA ASP A 123 3.31 14.47 7.16
C ASP A 123 4.50 13.64 6.61
N PHE A 124 4.23 12.48 6.02
CA PHE A 124 5.25 11.45 5.70
C PHE A 124 6.30 11.89 4.67
N MET A 125 6.01 12.90 3.85
CA MET A 125 6.98 13.44 2.88
C MET A 125 7.93 14.48 3.48
N THR A 126 7.59 15.06 4.63
CA THR A 126 8.31 16.21 5.22
C THR A 126 8.93 15.90 6.57
N THR A 127 8.43 14.87 7.27
CA THR A 127 8.91 14.48 8.60
C THR A 127 9.10 12.96 8.68
N ASP A 128 9.88 12.50 9.66
CA ASP A 128 10.16 11.08 9.83
C ASP A 128 8.89 10.29 10.20
N GLY A 129 8.76 9.05 9.71
CA GLY A 129 7.63 8.17 10.01
C GLY A 129 7.62 7.60 11.45
N GLU A 130 8.65 7.84 12.25
CA GLU A 130 8.63 7.64 13.70
C GLU A 130 8.47 9.01 14.38
N LYS A 131 7.23 9.35 14.75
CA LYS A 131 6.94 10.67 15.33
C LYS A 131 7.41 10.73 16.78
N PRO A 132 7.94 11.88 17.24
CA PRO A 132 8.37 12.05 18.63
C PRO A 132 7.28 11.82 19.67
N ASN A 133 6.01 12.01 19.30
CA ASN A 133 4.85 11.79 20.18
C ASN A 133 4.32 10.34 20.15
N ARG A 134 4.91 9.44 19.36
CA ARG A 134 4.56 8.02 19.39
C ARG A 134 5.23 7.35 20.58
N ASN A 135 4.43 6.71 21.43
CA ASN A 135 4.91 5.84 22.50
C ASN A 135 4.50 4.40 22.19
N ARG A 136 5.43 3.63 21.63
CA ARG A 136 5.16 2.26 21.19
C ARG A 136 4.83 1.35 22.37
N GLU A 137 5.51 1.49 23.48
CA GLU A 137 5.34 0.64 24.65
C GLU A 137 3.91 0.78 25.18
N LYS A 138 3.41 2.01 25.27
CA LYS A 138 2.02 2.29 25.66
C LYS A 138 0.99 1.74 24.69
N GLU A 139 1.30 1.56 23.40
CA GLU A 139 0.37 0.93 22.45
C GLU A 139 0.04 -0.53 22.82
N PHE A 140 0.87 -1.18 23.64
CA PHE A 140 0.65 -2.56 24.12
C PHE A 140 0.03 -2.65 25.52
N GLU A 141 -0.29 -1.51 26.13
CA GLU A 141 -1.05 -1.42 27.37
C GLU A 141 -2.56 -1.40 27.08
N ASP A 142 -3.37 -1.73 28.09
CA ASP A 142 -4.82 -1.66 27.98
C ASP A 142 -5.29 -0.22 27.69
N TRP A 143 -6.32 -0.11 26.85
CA TRP A 143 -6.92 1.18 26.53
C TRP A 143 -7.73 1.68 27.73
N GLU A 144 -7.53 2.93 28.11
CA GLU A 144 -8.19 3.52 29.28
C GLU A 144 -9.63 4.01 28.99
N GLY A 145 -9.99 4.14 27.72
CA GLY A 145 -11.31 4.61 27.28
C GLY A 145 -12.30 3.48 26.98
N ASN A 146 -13.42 3.84 26.35
CA ASN A 146 -14.42 2.88 25.89
C ASN A 146 -14.15 2.41 24.45
N ARG A 147 -14.95 1.45 23.97
CA ARG A 147 -14.89 0.93 22.58
C ARG A 147 -14.89 2.05 21.55
N GLN A 148 -15.81 3.00 21.67
CA GLN A 148 -15.96 4.09 20.70
C GLN A 148 -14.68 4.90 20.57
N SER A 149 -14.10 5.35 21.69
CA SER A 149 -12.84 6.11 21.69
C SER A 149 -11.65 5.33 21.12
N LEU A 150 -11.61 4.01 21.31
CA LEU A 150 -10.59 3.15 20.72
C LEU A 150 -10.74 3.07 19.19
N LEU A 151 -11.97 2.91 18.70
CA LEU A 151 -12.26 2.85 17.26
C LEU A 151 -11.96 4.18 16.59
N GLU A 152 -12.32 5.30 17.22
CA GLU A 152 -11.94 6.64 16.76
C GLU A 152 -10.42 6.80 16.64
N TYR A 153 -9.66 6.36 17.65
CA TYR A 153 -8.20 6.41 17.61
C TYR A 153 -7.61 5.54 16.50
N PHE A 154 -8.16 4.34 16.27
CA PHE A 154 -7.79 3.49 15.15
C PHE A 154 -8.11 4.13 13.80
N ASP A 155 -9.29 4.75 13.68
CA ASP A 155 -9.77 5.41 12.48
C ASP A 155 -8.95 6.64 12.10
N GLU A 156 -8.52 7.44 13.09
CA GLU A 156 -7.59 8.55 12.86
C GLU A 156 -6.29 8.05 12.21
N GLY A 157 -5.68 7.00 12.75
CA GLY A 157 -4.47 6.43 12.17
C GLY A 157 -4.70 5.87 10.76
N TRP A 158 -5.84 5.23 10.53
CA TRP A 158 -6.21 4.72 9.21
C TRP A 158 -6.44 5.84 8.19
N ALA A 159 -7.03 6.96 8.63
CA ALA A 159 -7.27 8.13 7.80
C ALA A 159 -5.95 8.75 7.32
N GLU A 160 -4.92 8.79 8.18
CA GLU A 160 -3.58 9.26 7.82
C GLU A 160 -2.96 8.43 6.70
N LEU A 161 -3.00 7.10 6.82
CA LEU A 161 -2.55 6.19 5.75
C LEU A 161 -3.32 6.44 4.45
N THR A 162 -4.65 6.52 4.53
CA THR A 162 -5.49 6.65 3.34
C THR A 162 -5.28 7.99 2.65
N SER A 163 -5.14 9.07 3.42
CA SER A 163 -4.80 10.40 2.91
C SER A 163 -3.43 10.40 2.23
N ALA A 164 -2.42 9.79 2.86
CA ALA A 164 -1.09 9.67 2.28
C ALA A 164 -1.10 8.91 0.96
N VAL A 165 -1.76 7.74 0.88
CA VAL A 165 -1.88 6.97 -0.37
C VAL A 165 -2.56 7.77 -1.47
N LYS A 166 -3.62 8.52 -1.16
CA LYS A 166 -4.34 9.36 -2.14
C LYS A 166 -3.54 10.56 -2.63
N SER A 167 -2.54 11.00 -1.86
CA SER A 167 -1.62 12.07 -2.27
C SER A 167 -0.52 11.60 -3.24
N LEU A 168 -0.38 10.29 -3.44
CA LEU A 168 0.66 9.73 -4.29
C LEU A 168 0.26 9.72 -5.75
N ASP A 169 1.23 10.03 -6.61
CA ASP A 169 1.08 10.05 -8.06
C ASP A 169 2.40 9.69 -8.77
N SER A 170 2.37 9.60 -10.09
CA SER A 170 3.55 9.34 -10.95
C SER A 170 4.67 10.36 -10.76
N GLY A 171 4.36 11.57 -10.29
CA GLY A 171 5.32 12.65 -10.06
C GLY A 171 6.06 12.53 -8.73
N ASN A 172 5.51 11.81 -7.75
CA ASN A 172 6.06 11.77 -6.39
C ASN A 172 6.35 10.36 -5.84
N ILE A 173 5.84 9.29 -6.46
CA ILE A 173 5.97 7.91 -5.97
C ILE A 173 7.43 7.41 -5.85
N GLU A 174 8.34 7.96 -6.65
CA GLU A 174 9.77 7.62 -6.64
C GLU A 174 10.57 8.36 -5.54
N ARG A 175 9.91 9.18 -4.72
CA ARG A 175 10.58 9.90 -3.64
C ARG A 175 11.05 8.95 -2.54
N THR A 176 12.03 9.44 -1.78
CA THR A 176 12.52 8.81 -0.56
C THR A 176 11.93 9.53 0.63
N ILE A 177 11.47 8.76 1.62
CA ILE A 177 11.01 9.24 2.93
C ILE A 177 11.89 8.65 4.02
N SER A 178 11.83 9.19 5.22
CA SER A 178 12.58 8.68 6.37
C SER A 178 11.68 7.95 7.34
N ILE A 179 12.11 6.80 7.82
CA ILE A 179 11.46 6.07 8.91
C ILE A 179 12.54 5.65 9.88
N ARG A 180 12.51 6.15 11.11
CA ARG A 180 13.54 5.97 12.14
C ARG A 180 14.92 6.46 11.67
N GLY A 181 14.95 7.57 10.97
CA GLY A 181 16.16 8.16 10.38
C GLY A 181 16.69 7.41 9.16
N GLU A 182 16.08 6.28 8.78
CA GLU A 182 16.52 5.50 7.63
C GLU A 182 15.76 5.88 6.35
N PRO A 183 16.47 6.12 5.23
CA PRO A 183 15.84 6.42 3.96
C PRO A 183 15.16 5.18 3.37
N HIS A 184 13.89 5.32 3.01
CA HIS A 184 13.05 4.31 2.39
C HIS A 184 12.44 4.87 1.11
N SER A 185 12.33 4.06 0.04
CA SER A 185 11.43 4.43 -1.05
C SER A 185 9.98 4.37 -0.57
N ILE A 186 9.09 5.17 -1.16
CA ILE A 186 7.65 5.10 -0.87
C ILE A 186 7.11 3.70 -1.14
N ALA A 187 7.57 3.04 -2.21
CA ALA A 187 7.21 1.65 -2.51
C ALA A 187 7.56 0.70 -1.35
N GLN A 188 8.77 0.82 -0.78
CA GLN A 188 9.18 0.01 0.37
C GLN A 188 8.35 0.34 1.63
N ALA A 189 8.06 1.62 1.87
CA ALA A 189 7.25 2.04 3.01
C ALA A 189 5.81 1.52 2.93
N LEU A 190 5.17 1.62 1.76
CA LEU A 190 3.83 1.10 1.50
C LEU A 190 3.77 -0.43 1.66
N LEU A 191 4.73 -1.15 1.08
CA LEU A 191 4.80 -2.61 1.22
C LEU A 191 4.96 -3.02 2.69
N ARG A 192 5.80 -2.34 3.46
CA ARG A 192 5.97 -2.61 4.90
C ARG A 192 4.69 -2.34 5.69
N SER A 193 3.98 -1.26 5.37
CA SER A 193 2.71 -0.93 6.04
C SER A 193 1.62 -1.94 5.69
N LEU A 194 1.51 -2.33 4.43
CA LEU A 194 0.53 -3.32 3.97
C LEU A 194 0.79 -4.70 4.61
N THR A 195 2.04 -5.16 4.67
CA THR A 195 2.36 -6.44 5.30
C THR A 195 2.16 -6.42 6.82
N HIS A 196 2.45 -5.28 7.48
CA HIS A 196 2.16 -5.08 8.90
C HIS A 196 0.65 -5.12 9.19
N ILE A 197 -0.17 -4.43 8.39
CA ILE A 197 -1.64 -4.49 8.48
C ILE A 197 -2.13 -5.92 8.25
N THR A 198 -1.63 -6.61 7.23
CA THR A 198 -2.03 -7.99 6.91
C THR A 198 -1.71 -8.93 8.08
N TYR A 199 -0.51 -8.81 8.64
CA TYR A 199 -0.07 -9.58 9.80
C TYR A 199 -1.00 -9.38 11.01
N HIS A 200 -1.29 -8.13 11.36
CA HIS A 200 -2.17 -7.84 12.48
C HIS A 200 -3.65 -8.13 12.20
N THR A 201 -4.11 -8.07 10.95
CA THR A 201 -5.46 -8.53 10.60
C THR A 201 -5.62 -10.02 10.93
N GLY A 202 -4.60 -10.83 10.63
CA GLY A 202 -4.58 -12.25 11.00
C GLY A 202 -4.61 -12.46 12.52
N GLN A 203 -3.81 -11.70 13.26
CA GLN A 203 -3.80 -11.76 14.73
C GLN A 203 -5.14 -11.32 15.35
N ILE A 204 -5.71 -10.21 14.88
CA ILE A 204 -7.02 -9.70 15.30
C ILE A 204 -8.09 -10.76 15.05
N THR A 205 -8.13 -11.34 13.85
CA THR A 205 -9.12 -12.37 13.49
C THR A 205 -8.97 -13.61 14.38
N MET A 206 -7.75 -14.06 14.65
CA MET A 206 -7.52 -15.24 15.48
C MET A 206 -7.89 -14.98 16.94
N ALA A 207 -7.43 -13.86 17.51
CA ALA A 207 -7.74 -13.48 18.88
C ALA A 207 -9.25 -13.35 19.07
N ALA A 208 -9.94 -12.66 18.16
CA ALA A 208 -11.39 -12.52 18.14
C ALA A 208 -12.09 -13.89 18.16
N ARG A 209 -11.68 -14.82 17.30
CA ARG A 209 -12.28 -16.16 17.24
C ARG A 209 -12.09 -16.98 18.52
N MET A 210 -11.01 -16.77 19.25
CA MET A 210 -10.71 -17.51 20.49
C MET A 210 -11.55 -17.02 21.68
N VAL A 211 -11.92 -15.73 21.68
CA VAL A 211 -12.67 -15.10 22.79
C VAL A 211 -14.15 -14.88 22.45
N HIS A 212 -14.53 -15.01 21.17
CA HIS A 212 -15.91 -14.90 20.73
C HIS A 212 -16.78 -16.02 21.30
N ASN A 213 -17.93 -15.64 21.85
CA ASN A 213 -18.93 -16.57 22.34
C ASN A 213 -20.05 -16.72 21.32
N GLY A 214 -20.21 -17.91 20.76
CA GLY A 214 -21.30 -18.24 19.83
C GLY A 214 -20.83 -18.54 18.41
N PRO A 215 -21.76 -18.59 17.43
CA PRO A 215 -21.41 -18.92 16.06
C PRO A 215 -20.52 -17.83 15.45
N TRP A 216 -19.41 -18.25 14.84
CA TRP A 216 -18.52 -17.36 14.11
C TRP A 216 -18.97 -17.22 12.64
N LYS A 217 -19.10 -15.99 12.16
CA LYS A 217 -19.36 -15.74 10.74
C LYS A 217 -18.02 -15.68 10.01
N TRP A 218 -17.82 -16.59 9.06
CA TRP A 218 -16.58 -16.67 8.30
C TRP A 218 -16.39 -15.45 7.40
N LEU A 219 -15.30 -14.71 7.62
CA LEU A 219 -14.97 -13.55 6.78
C LEU A 219 -14.82 -14.00 5.34
N THR A 220 -14.05 -15.06 5.10
CA THR A 220 -13.86 -15.70 3.80
C THR A 220 -14.79 -16.90 3.63
N ILE A 221 -14.48 -17.80 2.69
CA ILE A 221 -15.27 -19.00 2.46
C ILE A 221 -15.10 -19.96 3.65
N ALA A 222 -16.22 -20.34 4.26
CA ALA A 222 -16.22 -21.31 5.35
C ALA A 222 -15.66 -22.68 4.92
N PRO A 223 -14.98 -23.43 5.82
CA PRO A 223 -14.54 -24.78 5.54
C PRO A 223 -15.70 -25.67 5.07
N GLY A 224 -15.49 -26.40 3.98
CA GLY A 224 -16.52 -27.25 3.35
C GLY A 224 -17.35 -26.55 2.27
N ASN A 225 -17.34 -25.22 2.18
CA ASN A 225 -18.25 -24.46 1.29
C ASN A 225 -17.58 -23.92 0.01
N SER A 226 -16.32 -24.27 -0.26
CA SER A 226 -15.57 -23.74 -1.42
C SER A 226 -16.15 -24.15 -2.76
N ALA A 227 -16.59 -25.39 -2.93
CA ALA A 227 -17.16 -25.87 -4.19
C ALA A 227 -18.46 -25.13 -4.56
N GLU A 228 -19.36 -24.99 -3.59
CA GLU A 228 -20.61 -24.25 -3.76
C GLU A 228 -20.36 -22.75 -4.00
N PHE A 229 -19.48 -22.14 -3.20
CA PHE A 229 -19.15 -20.73 -3.39
C PHE A 229 -18.58 -20.46 -4.79
N ASN A 230 -17.66 -21.31 -5.25
CA ASN A 230 -17.03 -21.19 -6.56
C ASN A 230 -18.06 -21.38 -7.69
N SER A 231 -18.98 -22.34 -7.58
CA SER A 231 -20.01 -22.53 -8.63
C SER A 231 -20.90 -21.30 -8.82
N GLN A 232 -21.09 -20.50 -7.77
CA GLN A 232 -21.92 -19.31 -7.78
C GLN A 232 -21.16 -18.01 -8.10
N ASN A 233 -19.88 -17.90 -7.72
CA ASN A 233 -19.16 -16.62 -7.70
C ASN A 233 -17.83 -16.63 -8.50
N TRP A 234 -17.56 -17.67 -9.29
CA TRP A 234 -16.30 -17.77 -10.05
C TRP A 234 -16.11 -16.58 -11.01
N GLY A 235 -14.95 -15.92 -10.93
CA GLY A 235 -14.61 -14.79 -11.79
C GLY A 235 -15.36 -13.48 -11.46
N GLU A 236 -16.22 -13.47 -10.44
CA GLU A 236 -16.91 -12.26 -10.00
C GLU A 236 -16.10 -11.51 -8.93
N ALA A 237 -16.31 -10.19 -8.82
CA ALA A 237 -15.68 -9.38 -7.77
C ALA A 237 -16.12 -9.81 -6.34
N SER A 238 -17.28 -10.46 -6.22
CA SER A 238 -17.84 -11.08 -5.01
C SER A 238 -17.00 -12.25 -4.47
N SER A 239 -16.08 -12.81 -5.28
CA SER A 239 -15.18 -13.90 -4.88
C SER A 239 -14.23 -13.55 -3.72
N ARG A 240 -14.07 -12.27 -3.38
CA ARG A 240 -13.19 -11.74 -2.31
C ARG A 240 -13.92 -11.58 -0.97
N ALA A 241 -14.70 -12.58 -0.57
CA ALA A 241 -15.75 -12.40 0.44
C ALA A 241 -15.27 -11.87 1.80
N VAL A 242 -16.07 -10.93 2.35
CA VAL A 242 -16.21 -10.47 3.75
C VAL A 242 -17.74 -10.40 4.00
N PHE A 243 -18.39 -11.56 3.81
CA PHE A 243 -19.85 -11.80 3.77
C PHE A 243 -20.63 -11.39 2.50
N ALA A 244 -20.11 -11.71 1.31
CA ALA A 244 -20.70 -11.27 0.03
C ALA A 244 -22.16 -11.73 -0.26
N GLN A 245 -22.96 -10.82 -0.87
CA GLN A 245 -23.74 -11.06 -2.12
C GLN A 245 -23.95 -9.75 -2.94
N LYS A 246 -23.86 -9.85 -4.28
CA LYS A 246 -24.64 -9.04 -5.25
C LYS A 246 -25.08 -9.98 -6.38
N THR A 247 -26.34 -10.43 -6.37
CA THR A 247 -26.92 -11.21 -7.47
C THR A 247 -27.57 -10.29 -8.51
N LYS A 248 -27.04 -10.32 -9.75
CA LYS A 248 -27.57 -9.83 -11.05
C LYS A 248 -28.29 -8.46 -11.11
N SER A 249 -27.57 -7.41 -11.53
CA SER A 249 -27.85 -6.59 -12.74
C SER A 249 -27.01 -5.31 -12.75
N ASP A 250 -25.85 -5.34 -13.40
CA ASP A 250 -25.23 -4.14 -13.97
C ASP A 250 -24.62 -4.57 -15.31
N LYS A 251 -25.50 -4.87 -16.28
CA LYS A 251 -25.14 -4.64 -17.68
C LYS A 251 -25.43 -3.16 -17.93
N PRO A 252 -24.49 -2.37 -18.45
CA PRO A 252 -24.87 -1.10 -19.04
C PRO A 252 -25.81 -1.42 -20.20
N ASP A 253 -27.03 -0.89 -20.15
CA ASP A 253 -27.89 -0.86 -21.32
C ASP A 253 -27.13 -0.19 -22.47
N LYS A 254 -27.22 -0.83 -23.63
CA LYS A 254 -26.69 -0.35 -24.90
C LYS A 254 -27.47 0.87 -25.38
#